data_AF-A0A2D6MW85-F1
#
_entry.id   AF-A0A2D6MW85-F1
#
_cell.length_a   1.000
_cell.length_b   1.000
_cell.length_c   1.000
_cell.angle_alpha   90.00
_cell.angle_beta   90.00
_cell.angle_gamma   90.00
#
_symmetry.space_group_name_H-M   'P 1'
#
loop_
_entity.id
_entity.type
_entity.pdbx_description
1 polymer ?
#
loop_
_entity_poly.entity_id
_entity_poly.type
_entity_poly.pdbx_seq_one_letter_code
_entity_poly.pdbx_strand_id
1 'polypeptide(L)'
;DLFETHHPWVGQDSIRPKSIAREMWEGFLSFEDYVRRYGLARMEGVLLRYLSQVHSTLAHDLPETARNDEVLETIAFFRALLARVDSSLVEEWESLVNPQAAPVEPTDSGVPDRAPRRLDRRSFNARARAELHQLVLALSKRDFEAAAACVANEDWDPARFETALAPLFAGQAEVRADPEARKGHWTRIEERGELGFDLVQTLVDDTGEGGFQIEATVDLAEPRLPAGPMLRIQAIRE
;
A
#
# COMPACT_ATOMS: atom_id res chain seq x y z
N ASP A 1 -13.53 11.10 -31.98
CA ASP A 1 -13.89 11.94 -33.15
C ASP A 1 -14.78 11.20 -34.15
N LEU A 2 -14.32 10.18 -34.87
CA LEU A 2 -15.15 9.47 -35.88
C LEU A 2 -16.33 8.64 -35.30
N PHE A 3 -16.21 8.14 -34.07
CA PHE A 3 -17.25 7.34 -33.40
C PHE A 3 -18.43 8.19 -32.90
N GLU A 4 -18.16 9.42 -32.47
CA GLU A 4 -19.15 10.37 -31.95
C GLU A 4 -20.10 10.85 -33.07
N THR A 5 -19.56 11.02 -34.28
CA THR A 5 -20.34 11.42 -35.47
C THR A 5 -21.43 10.41 -35.83
N HIS A 6 -21.27 9.13 -35.47
CA HIS A 6 -22.22 8.07 -35.80
C HIS A 6 -23.13 7.65 -34.63
N HIS A 7 -22.89 8.15 -33.42
CA HIS A 7 -23.62 7.75 -32.21
C HIS A 7 -24.06 8.98 -31.38
N PRO A 8 -25.10 9.72 -31.80
CA PRO A 8 -25.53 10.98 -31.17
C PRO A 8 -26.08 10.86 -29.74
N TRP A 9 -26.29 9.63 -29.24
CA TRP A 9 -26.67 9.34 -27.85
C TRP A 9 -25.47 9.17 -26.92
N VAL A 10 -24.25 9.12 -27.47
CA VAL A 10 -23.03 9.22 -26.68
C VAL A 10 -22.94 10.67 -26.26
N GLY A 11 -23.54 10.98 -25.11
CA GLY A 11 -23.59 12.32 -24.57
C GLY A 11 -22.19 12.90 -24.36
N GLN A 12 -22.15 14.20 -24.04
CA GLN A 12 -20.96 14.95 -23.61
C GLN A 12 -20.28 14.38 -22.34
N ASP A 13 -20.78 13.25 -21.82
CA ASP A 13 -20.18 12.51 -20.72
C ASP A 13 -18.94 11.77 -21.23
N SER A 14 -17.82 12.48 -21.14
CA SER A 14 -16.47 11.95 -21.31
C SER A 14 -16.35 10.62 -20.58
N ILE A 15 -16.11 9.54 -21.34
CA ILE A 15 -15.92 8.18 -20.85
C ILE A 15 -14.94 8.21 -19.67
N ARG A 16 -15.45 7.97 -18.45
CA ARG A 16 -14.67 7.86 -17.20
C ARG A 16 -14.20 6.40 -17.01
N PRO A 17 -13.23 6.12 -16.12
CA PRO A 17 -12.18 5.13 -16.32
C PRO A 17 -12.72 3.73 -16.66
N LYS A 18 -12.07 3.07 -17.61
CA LYS A 18 -12.42 1.69 -18.02
C LYS A 18 -12.25 0.66 -16.91
N SER A 19 -11.55 0.99 -15.80
CA SER A 19 -11.42 0.16 -14.60
C SER A 19 -10.93 1.00 -13.41
N ILE A 20 -11.66 0.94 -12.28
CA ILE A 20 -11.34 1.64 -11.02
C ILE A 20 -10.01 1.15 -10.45
N ALA A 21 -9.86 -0.18 -10.33
CA ALA A 21 -8.64 -0.79 -9.81
C ALA A 21 -7.42 -0.39 -10.66
N ARG A 22 -7.57 -0.37 -11.98
CA ARG A 22 -6.50 0.04 -12.89
C ARG A 22 -6.07 1.48 -12.65
N GLU A 23 -7.02 2.42 -12.53
CA GLU A 23 -6.66 3.82 -12.26
C GLU A 23 -5.98 3.98 -10.90
N MET A 24 -6.46 3.29 -9.87
CA MET A 24 -5.83 3.33 -8.55
C MET A 24 -4.41 2.76 -8.57
N TRP A 25 -4.15 1.71 -9.37
CA TRP A 25 -2.83 1.14 -9.58
C TRP A 25 -1.93 2.07 -10.40
N GLU A 26 -2.37 2.54 -11.57
CA GLU A 26 -1.56 3.38 -12.48
C GLU A 26 -1.28 4.77 -11.89
N GLY A 27 -2.26 5.34 -11.16
CA GLY A 27 -2.15 6.62 -10.49
C GLY A 27 -1.66 6.54 -9.05
N PHE A 28 -1.42 5.32 -8.54
CA PHE A 28 -1.03 5.04 -7.15
C PHE A 28 -1.86 5.77 -6.10
N LEU A 29 -3.16 5.85 -6.35
CA LEU A 29 -4.10 6.58 -5.49
C LEU A 29 -4.36 5.78 -4.22
N SER A 30 -4.35 6.45 -3.07
CA SER A 30 -4.93 5.88 -1.85
C SER A 30 -6.45 5.73 -2.02
N PHE A 31 -7.06 4.90 -1.18
CA PHE A 31 -8.52 4.79 -1.12
C PHE A 31 -9.17 6.16 -0.89
N GLU A 32 -8.70 6.90 0.11
CA GLU A 32 -9.21 8.23 0.45
C GLU A 32 -9.02 9.25 -0.68
N ASP A 33 -7.88 9.23 -1.36
CA ASP A 33 -7.63 10.12 -2.50
C ASP A 33 -8.63 9.84 -3.61
N TYR A 34 -8.89 8.56 -3.90
CA TYR A 34 -9.85 8.16 -4.91
C TYR A 34 -11.28 8.58 -4.53
N VAL A 35 -11.67 8.36 -3.27
CA VAL A 35 -12.96 8.77 -2.73
C VAL A 35 -13.14 10.28 -2.81
N ARG A 36 -12.13 11.06 -2.38
CA ARG A 36 -12.14 12.52 -2.39
C ARG A 36 -12.20 13.07 -3.81
N ARG A 37 -11.37 12.52 -4.71
CA ARG A 37 -11.28 12.93 -6.12
C ARG A 37 -12.60 12.78 -6.86
N TYR A 38 -13.34 11.71 -6.58
CA TYR A 38 -14.59 11.38 -7.28
C TYR A 38 -15.86 11.66 -6.45
N GLY A 39 -15.74 12.19 -5.22
CA GLY A 39 -16.87 12.49 -4.35
C GLY A 39 -17.67 11.25 -3.93
N LEU A 40 -16.99 10.14 -3.66
CA LEU A 40 -17.60 8.82 -3.43
C LEU A 40 -17.94 8.53 -1.96
N ALA A 41 -18.00 9.54 -1.09
CA ALA A 41 -18.17 9.36 0.36
C ALA A 41 -19.38 8.48 0.75
N ARG A 42 -20.47 8.50 -0.05
CA ARG A 42 -21.66 7.66 0.21
C ARG A 42 -21.56 6.24 -0.35
N MET A 43 -20.52 5.94 -1.11
CA MET A 43 -20.32 4.69 -1.85
C MET A 43 -19.02 3.98 -1.46
N GLU A 44 -18.37 4.41 -0.37
CA GLU A 44 -17.09 3.85 0.09
C GLU A 44 -17.17 2.34 0.31
N GLY A 45 -18.21 1.83 0.98
CA GLY A 45 -18.38 0.39 1.18
C GLY A 45 -18.56 -0.40 -0.13
N VAL A 46 -19.15 0.21 -1.17
CA VAL A 46 -19.26 -0.42 -2.50
C VAL A 46 -17.89 -0.48 -3.18
N LEU A 47 -17.10 0.60 -3.07
CA LEU A 47 -15.73 0.65 -3.56
C LEU A 47 -14.85 -0.38 -2.84
N LEU A 48 -14.93 -0.44 -1.51
CA LEU A 48 -14.18 -1.39 -0.70
C LEU A 48 -14.49 -2.82 -1.11
N ARG A 49 -15.79 -3.19 -1.18
CA ARG A 49 -16.21 -4.52 -1.64
C ARG A 49 -15.69 -4.86 -3.02
N TYR A 50 -15.71 -3.90 -3.95
CA TYR A 50 -15.16 -4.09 -5.30
C TYR A 50 -13.65 -4.35 -5.25
N LEU A 51 -12.88 -3.55 -4.49
CA LEU A 51 -11.43 -3.71 -4.37
C LEU A 51 -11.04 -5.02 -3.66
N SER A 52 -11.78 -5.41 -2.62
CA SER A 52 -11.60 -6.71 -1.95
C SER A 52 -11.88 -7.87 -2.91
N GLN A 53 -12.89 -7.76 -3.77
CA GLN A 53 -13.16 -8.76 -4.80
C GLN A 53 -12.03 -8.82 -5.83
N VAL A 54 -11.55 -7.68 -6.32
CA VAL A 54 -10.41 -7.62 -7.24
C VAL A 54 -9.18 -8.29 -6.63
N HIS A 55 -8.82 -7.93 -5.39
CA HIS A 55 -7.70 -8.54 -4.69
C HIS A 55 -7.87 -10.06 -4.55
N SER A 56 -9.03 -10.53 -4.07
CA SER A 56 -9.30 -11.95 -3.90
C SER A 56 -9.23 -12.74 -5.20
N THR A 57 -9.78 -12.19 -6.30
CA THR A 57 -9.72 -12.83 -7.62
C THR A 57 -8.28 -12.88 -8.16
N LEU A 58 -7.50 -11.81 -8.01
CA LEU A 58 -6.10 -11.83 -8.42
C LEU A 58 -5.28 -12.83 -7.56
N ALA A 59 -5.55 -12.89 -6.26
CA ALA A 59 -4.79 -13.72 -5.32
C ALA A 59 -5.11 -15.22 -5.42
N HIS A 60 -6.35 -15.60 -5.76
CA HIS A 60 -6.79 -17.00 -5.71
C HIS A 60 -7.17 -17.58 -7.07
N ASP A 61 -7.81 -16.81 -7.93
CA ASP A 61 -8.43 -17.34 -9.16
C ASP A 61 -7.50 -17.29 -10.38
N LEU A 62 -6.36 -16.60 -10.28
CA LEU A 62 -5.38 -16.52 -11.36
C LEU A 62 -4.52 -17.78 -11.49
N PRO A 63 -4.38 -18.35 -12.70
CA PRO A 63 -3.47 -19.46 -12.96
C PRO A 63 -2.02 -19.02 -12.75
N GLU A 64 -1.16 -19.96 -12.35
CA GLU A 64 0.27 -19.68 -12.07
C GLU A 64 0.99 -19.04 -13.26
N THR A 65 0.62 -19.41 -14.49
CA THR A 65 1.20 -18.84 -15.72
C THR A 65 0.91 -17.36 -15.92
N ALA A 66 -0.14 -16.83 -15.29
CA ALA A 66 -0.51 -15.42 -15.33
C ALA A 66 0.09 -14.62 -14.14
N ARG A 67 0.68 -15.28 -13.14
CA ARG A 67 1.31 -14.64 -11.97
C ARG A 67 2.74 -14.20 -12.31
N ASN A 68 2.84 -13.18 -13.14
CA ASN A 68 4.10 -12.47 -13.36
C ASN A 68 4.40 -11.49 -12.21
N ASP A 69 5.58 -10.88 -12.23
CA ASP A 69 6.02 -9.98 -11.16
C ASP A 69 5.09 -8.75 -11.01
N GLU A 70 4.61 -8.18 -12.12
CA GLU A 70 3.69 -7.03 -12.10
C GLU A 70 2.35 -7.36 -11.44
N VAL A 71 1.81 -8.56 -11.70
CA VAL A 71 0.59 -9.06 -11.05
C VAL A 71 0.82 -9.25 -9.55
N LEU A 72 1.97 -9.79 -9.15
CA LEU A 72 2.32 -9.95 -7.74
C LEU A 72 2.43 -8.59 -7.03
N GLU A 73 3.02 -7.59 -7.69
CA GLU A 73 3.08 -6.22 -7.18
C GLU A 73 1.70 -5.57 -7.09
N THR A 74 0.82 -5.85 -8.05
CA THR A 74 -0.58 -5.40 -8.03
C THR A 74 -1.35 -6.00 -6.86
N ILE A 75 -1.22 -7.32 -6.64
CA ILE A 75 -1.82 -8.03 -5.50
C ILE A 75 -1.32 -7.43 -4.19
N ALA A 76 0.00 -7.26 -4.07
CA ALA A 76 0.62 -6.68 -2.89
C ALA A 76 0.15 -5.25 -2.60
N PHE A 77 -0.01 -4.43 -3.65
CA PHE A 77 -0.53 -3.08 -3.52
C PHE A 77 -1.97 -3.05 -3.01
N PHE A 78 -2.88 -3.83 -3.59
CA PHE A 78 -4.26 -3.87 -3.12
C PHE A 78 -4.38 -4.46 -1.72
N ARG A 79 -3.56 -5.46 -1.37
CA ARG A 79 -3.49 -5.98 0.00
C ARG A 79 -3.12 -4.87 0.99
N ALA A 80 -2.05 -4.14 0.70
CA ALA A 80 -1.57 -3.07 1.57
C ALA A 80 -2.58 -1.91 1.67
N LEU A 81 -3.28 -1.61 0.57
CA LEU A 81 -4.35 -0.61 0.55
C LEU A 81 -5.54 -1.03 1.41
N LEU A 82 -6.03 -2.26 1.26
CA LEU A 82 -7.20 -2.77 1.98
C LEU A 82 -6.95 -2.87 3.49
N ALA A 83 -5.76 -3.35 3.89
CA ALA A 83 -5.41 -3.50 5.30
C ALA A 83 -5.52 -2.19 6.11
N ARG A 84 -5.32 -1.03 5.47
CA ARG A 84 -5.40 0.28 6.13
C ARG A 84 -6.81 0.88 6.12
N VAL A 85 -7.63 0.53 5.13
CA VAL A 85 -9.02 0.98 5.05
C VAL A 85 -9.90 0.18 6.00
N ASP A 86 -9.63 -1.13 6.12
CA ASP A 86 -10.37 -1.97 7.05
C ASP A 86 -10.16 -1.52 8.51
N SER A 87 -9.01 -0.94 8.89
CA SER A 87 -8.83 -0.36 10.23
C SER A 87 -9.63 0.93 10.44
N SER A 88 -9.70 1.84 9.44
CA SER A 88 -10.42 3.11 9.61
C SER A 88 -11.95 2.96 9.50
N LEU A 89 -12.44 2.14 8.57
CA LEU A 89 -13.88 1.92 8.39
C LEU A 89 -14.49 1.06 9.50
N VAL A 90 -13.76 0.09 10.05
CA VAL A 90 -14.23 -0.69 11.20
C VAL A 90 -14.31 0.20 12.44
N GLU A 91 -13.30 1.04 12.71
CA GLU A 91 -13.34 2.00 13.82
C GLU A 91 -14.48 3.02 13.67
N GLU A 92 -14.68 3.58 12.48
CA GLU A 92 -15.75 4.54 12.22
C GLU A 92 -17.15 3.90 12.30
N TRP A 93 -17.34 2.67 11.79
CA TRP A 93 -18.62 1.96 11.87
C TRP A 93 -18.92 1.48 13.29
N GLU A 94 -17.91 1.00 14.03
CA GLU A 94 -18.02 0.64 15.45
C GLU A 94 -18.38 1.86 16.31
N SER A 95 -17.79 3.04 16.02
CA SER A 95 -18.10 4.29 16.72
C SER A 95 -19.56 4.74 16.52
N LEU A 96 -20.15 4.44 15.36
CA LEU A 96 -21.53 4.78 15.02
C LEU A 96 -22.55 3.75 15.50
N VAL A 97 -22.16 2.48 15.64
CA VAL A 97 -23.08 1.37 15.93
C VAL A 97 -23.07 0.97 17.41
N ASN A 98 -21.96 1.12 18.14
CA ASN A 98 -21.91 0.83 19.58
C ASN A 98 -20.74 1.53 20.32
N PRO A 99 -20.98 2.61 21.07
CA PRO A 99 -19.96 3.27 21.89
C PRO A 99 -19.34 2.44 23.04
N GLN A 100 -19.76 1.17 23.22
CA GLN A 100 -19.31 0.27 24.29
C GLN A 100 -19.06 -1.19 23.85
N ALA A 101 -18.98 -1.49 22.55
CA ALA A 101 -18.73 -2.86 22.09
C ALA A 101 -17.25 -3.09 21.73
N ALA A 102 -16.73 -4.24 22.14
CA ALA A 102 -15.37 -4.67 21.82
C ALA A 102 -15.23 -5.10 20.33
N PRO A 103 -14.02 -5.01 19.74
CA PRO A 103 -13.82 -5.20 18.31
C PRO A 103 -14.12 -6.63 17.87
N VAL A 104 -14.76 -6.79 16.72
CA VAL A 104 -15.00 -8.11 16.11
C VAL A 104 -13.88 -8.40 15.11
N GLU A 105 -13.05 -9.41 15.41
CA GLU A 105 -11.97 -9.82 14.52
C GLU A 105 -12.51 -10.31 13.15
N PRO A 106 -11.79 -10.00 12.05
CA PRO A 106 -12.17 -10.45 10.72
C PRO A 106 -12.16 -11.98 10.67
N THR A 107 -13.21 -12.54 10.07
CA THR A 107 -13.39 -13.99 9.96
C THR A 107 -12.35 -14.55 8.98
N ASP A 108 -11.26 -15.07 9.53
CA ASP A 108 -10.25 -15.82 8.77
C ASP A 108 -10.92 -17.07 8.19
N SER A 109 -11.03 -17.12 6.86
CA SER A 109 -11.61 -18.25 6.15
C SER A 109 -10.75 -19.49 6.41
N GLY A 110 -11.27 -20.37 7.26
CA GLY A 110 -10.59 -21.54 7.79
C GLY A 110 -10.12 -22.55 6.74
N VAL A 111 -8.85 -22.44 6.36
CA VAL A 111 -8.01 -23.58 5.99
C VAL A 111 -6.81 -23.53 6.91
N PRO A 112 -6.46 -24.60 7.65
CA PRO A 112 -5.20 -24.64 8.40
C PRO A 112 -4.04 -24.67 7.41
N ASP A 113 -3.63 -23.49 6.97
CA ASP A 113 -2.55 -23.28 6.04
C ASP A 113 -1.25 -23.50 6.81
N ARG A 114 -0.67 -24.71 6.65
CA ARG A 114 0.67 -25.00 7.16
C ARG A 114 1.64 -24.08 6.43
N ALA A 115 2.49 -23.38 7.17
CA ALA A 115 3.52 -22.54 6.58
C ALA A 115 4.30 -23.35 5.52
N PRO A 116 4.52 -22.78 4.33
CA PRO A 116 5.19 -23.49 3.26
C PRO A 116 6.63 -23.82 3.67
N ARG A 117 7.24 -24.83 3.04
CA ARG A 117 8.62 -25.23 3.41
C ARG A 117 9.68 -24.18 3.04
N ARG A 118 9.37 -23.28 2.10
CA ARG A 118 10.25 -22.20 1.67
C ARG A 118 9.43 -20.94 1.45
N LEU A 119 10.06 -19.80 1.73
CA LEU A 119 9.48 -18.49 1.45
C LEU A 119 9.43 -18.25 -0.06
N ASP A 120 8.27 -17.84 -0.57
CA ASP A 120 8.17 -17.34 -1.94
C ASP A 120 8.79 -15.93 -2.02
N ARG A 121 9.99 -15.87 -2.59
CA ARG A 121 10.77 -14.63 -2.68
C ARG A 121 10.10 -13.57 -3.55
N ARG A 122 9.37 -13.95 -4.59
CA ARG A 122 8.70 -12.99 -5.48
C ARG A 122 7.56 -12.29 -4.77
N SER A 123 6.69 -13.07 -4.12
CA SER A 123 5.60 -12.54 -3.30
C SER A 123 6.10 -11.72 -2.11
N PHE A 124 7.19 -12.14 -1.47
CA PHE A 124 7.84 -11.35 -0.42
C PHE A 124 8.30 -9.99 -0.94
N ASN A 125 9.08 -9.96 -2.04
CA ASN A 125 9.63 -8.73 -2.59
C ASN A 125 8.52 -7.76 -3.02
N ALA A 126 7.47 -8.27 -3.66
CA ALA A 126 6.30 -7.49 -4.03
C ALA A 126 5.61 -6.87 -2.81
N ARG A 127 5.43 -7.65 -1.73
CA ARG A 127 4.81 -7.15 -0.50
C ARG A 127 5.68 -6.13 0.23
N ALA A 128 6.97 -6.38 0.35
CA ALA A 128 7.86 -5.46 1.04
C ALA A 128 7.95 -4.11 0.32
N ARG A 129 7.98 -4.11 -1.02
CA ARG A 129 7.85 -2.88 -1.82
C ARG A 129 6.51 -2.19 -1.61
N ALA A 130 5.40 -2.93 -1.60
CA ALA A 130 4.09 -2.35 -1.37
C ALA A 130 3.99 -1.64 0.00
N GLU A 131 4.49 -2.27 1.07
CA GLU A 131 4.51 -1.66 2.41
C GLU A 131 5.42 -0.43 2.46
N LEU A 132 6.61 -0.48 1.84
CA LEU A 132 7.51 0.68 1.76
C LEU A 132 6.87 1.83 1.00
N HIS A 133 6.17 1.56 -0.11
CA HIS A 133 5.46 2.59 -0.86
C HIS A 133 4.30 3.20 -0.09
N GLN A 134 3.59 2.42 0.73
CA GLN A 134 2.55 2.97 1.61
C GLN A 134 3.14 3.90 2.67
N LEU A 135 4.30 3.53 3.23
CA LEU A 135 5.04 4.39 4.14
C LEU A 135 5.46 5.69 3.43
N VAL A 136 6.10 5.60 2.26
CA VAL A 136 6.51 6.78 1.46
C VAL A 136 5.31 7.68 1.13
N LEU A 137 4.15 7.10 0.80
CA LEU A 137 2.92 7.84 0.52
C LEU A 137 2.36 8.56 1.76
N ALA A 138 2.48 7.97 2.94
CA ALA A 138 2.10 8.63 4.20
C ALA A 138 3.08 9.80 4.49
N LEU A 139 4.37 9.56 4.30
CA LEU A 139 5.42 10.57 4.51
C LEU A 139 5.30 11.76 3.54
N SER A 140 4.95 11.53 2.27
CA SER A 140 4.73 12.62 1.31
C SER A 140 3.58 13.54 1.69
N LYS A 141 2.57 13.01 2.38
CA LYS A 141 1.44 13.78 2.92
C LYS A 141 1.71 14.35 4.30
N ARG A 142 2.88 14.06 4.89
CA ARG A 142 3.23 14.37 6.29
C ARG A 142 2.24 13.78 7.29
N ASP A 143 1.63 12.66 6.93
CA ASP A 143 0.74 11.91 7.79
C ASP A 143 1.57 10.90 8.60
N PHE A 144 2.11 11.39 9.72
CA PHE A 144 2.99 10.58 10.56
C PHE A 144 2.26 9.50 11.35
N GLU A 145 0.95 9.67 11.58
CA GLU A 145 0.08 8.63 12.18
C GLU A 145 -0.07 7.45 11.21
N ALA A 146 -0.42 7.73 9.96
CA ALA A 146 -0.49 6.69 8.93
C ALA A 146 0.88 6.04 8.66
N ALA A 147 1.98 6.80 8.80
CA ALA A 147 3.34 6.27 8.68
C ALA A 147 3.67 5.29 9.81
N ALA A 148 3.35 5.62 11.06
CA ALA A 148 3.56 4.74 12.21
C ALA A 148 2.76 3.43 12.08
N ALA A 149 1.52 3.50 11.58
CA ALA A 149 0.69 2.31 11.33
C ALA A 149 1.27 1.35 10.27
N CYS A 150 2.17 1.81 9.41
CA CYS A 150 2.82 0.97 8.39
C CYS A 150 3.99 0.14 8.96
N VAL A 151 4.42 0.38 10.20
CA VAL A 151 5.63 -0.19 10.78
C VAL A 151 5.27 -1.11 11.95
N ALA A 152 5.95 -2.25 12.03
CA ALA A 152 5.83 -3.21 13.12
C ALA A 152 6.68 -2.84 14.37
N ASN A 153 7.30 -1.65 14.38
CA ASN A 153 8.13 -1.17 15.48
C ASN A 153 7.33 -0.25 16.37
N GLU A 154 7.18 -0.62 17.64
CA GLU A 154 6.57 0.25 18.64
C GLU A 154 7.41 1.51 18.93
N ASP A 155 8.72 1.47 18.63
CA ASP A 155 9.65 2.58 18.88
C ASP A 155 9.56 3.73 17.85
N TRP A 156 8.82 3.54 16.74
CA TRP A 156 8.64 4.55 15.69
C TRP A 156 7.26 5.19 15.81
N ASP A 157 7.15 6.11 16.75
CA ASP A 157 5.97 6.94 16.93
C ASP A 157 5.92 8.11 15.92
N PRO A 158 4.77 8.78 15.78
CA PRO A 158 4.62 9.91 14.85
C PRO A 158 5.63 11.04 15.10
N ALA A 159 5.94 11.33 16.38
CA ALA A 159 6.88 12.37 16.77
C ALA A 159 8.32 12.07 16.34
N ARG A 160 8.73 10.79 16.38
CA ARG A 160 10.03 10.34 15.90
C ARG A 160 10.14 10.45 14.39
N PHE A 161 9.08 10.12 13.64
CA PHE A 161 9.06 10.36 12.20
C PHE A 161 9.20 11.84 11.86
N GLU A 162 8.45 12.70 12.54
CA GLU A 162 8.54 14.15 12.37
C GLU A 162 9.97 14.66 12.64
N THR A 163 10.58 14.21 13.73
CA THR A 163 11.94 14.61 14.10
C THR A 163 12.98 14.13 13.09
N ALA A 164 12.87 12.88 12.63
CA ALA A 164 13.81 12.28 11.68
C ALA A 164 13.73 12.93 10.28
N LEU A 165 12.54 13.37 9.87
CA LEU A 165 12.31 14.01 8.57
C LEU A 165 12.35 15.54 8.63
N ALA A 166 12.51 16.14 9.81
CA ALA A 166 12.65 17.58 9.96
C ALA A 166 13.75 18.18 9.06
N PRO A 167 14.94 17.57 8.89
CA PRO A 167 15.97 18.07 7.97
C PRO A 167 15.51 18.09 6.52
N LEU A 168 14.83 17.03 6.06
CA LEU A 168 14.29 16.92 4.71
C LEU A 168 13.29 18.06 4.43
N PHE A 169 12.33 18.27 5.34
CA PHE A 169 11.29 19.28 5.14
C PHE A 169 11.76 20.71 5.40
N ALA A 170 12.85 20.91 6.15
CA ALA A 170 13.47 22.22 6.32
C ALA A 170 14.04 22.77 5.00
N GLY A 171 14.48 21.89 4.10
CA GLY A 171 14.97 22.25 2.77
C GLY A 171 13.90 22.63 1.74
N GLN A 172 12.62 22.70 2.14
CA GLN A 172 11.46 22.82 1.24
C GLN A 172 11.30 21.64 0.24
N ALA A 173 12.05 20.56 0.41
CA ALA A 173 11.90 19.36 -0.41
C ALA A 173 10.56 18.66 -0.11
N GLU A 174 9.87 18.23 -1.16
CA GLU A 174 8.69 17.38 -1.07
C GLU A 174 9.06 15.95 -1.45
N VAL A 175 8.57 14.97 -0.67
CA VAL A 175 8.73 13.56 -1.02
C VAL A 175 7.76 13.23 -2.15
N ARG A 176 8.27 12.74 -3.28
CA ARG A 176 7.42 12.21 -4.35
C ARG A 176 6.94 10.81 -4.02
N ALA A 177 5.66 10.55 -4.29
CA ALA A 177 5.04 9.23 -4.13
C ALA A 177 4.35 8.76 -5.43
N ASP A 178 4.82 9.26 -6.58
CA ASP A 178 4.26 8.98 -7.90
C ASP A 178 4.84 7.68 -8.52
N PRO A 179 4.41 7.28 -9.73
CA PRO A 179 4.95 6.09 -10.39
C PRO A 179 6.47 6.03 -10.53
N GLU A 180 7.13 7.19 -10.61
CA GLU A 180 8.59 7.26 -10.76
C GLU A 180 9.28 6.89 -9.45
N ALA A 181 8.80 7.45 -8.33
CA ALA A 181 9.32 7.16 -6.99
C ALA A 181 9.17 5.68 -6.57
N ARG A 182 8.25 4.97 -7.22
CA ARG A 182 7.95 3.55 -6.95
C ARG A 182 8.71 2.55 -7.82
N LYS A 183 9.54 3.02 -8.74
CA LYS A 183 10.32 2.13 -9.59
C LYS A 183 11.26 1.27 -8.74
N GLY A 184 11.34 -0.01 -9.06
CA GLY A 184 12.08 -0.99 -8.26
C GLY A 184 13.59 -0.73 -8.10
N HIS A 185 14.18 0.21 -8.85
CA HIS A 185 15.58 0.61 -8.65
C HIS A 185 15.80 1.51 -7.42
N TRP A 186 14.73 2.14 -6.91
CA TRP A 186 14.76 2.91 -5.66
C TRP A 186 14.65 2.03 -4.41
N THR A 187 14.28 0.76 -4.58
CA THR A 187 14.19 -0.21 -3.49
C THR A 187 15.26 -1.27 -3.62
N ARG A 188 16.17 -1.35 -2.65
CA ARG A 188 17.11 -2.44 -2.49
C ARG A 188 16.62 -3.39 -1.41
N ILE A 189 16.65 -4.70 -1.69
CA ILE A 189 16.31 -5.75 -0.73
C ILE A 189 17.47 -6.74 -0.71
N GLU A 190 18.13 -6.84 0.43
CA GLU A 190 19.27 -7.73 0.66
C GLU A 190 18.90 -8.83 1.66
N GLU A 191 19.51 -10.01 1.48
CA GLU A 191 19.28 -11.16 2.34
C GLU A 191 20.35 -11.19 3.43
N ARG A 192 19.91 -11.08 4.68
CA ARG A 192 20.76 -11.20 5.86
C ARG A 192 20.80 -12.64 6.39
N GLY A 193 19.72 -13.38 6.16
CA GLY A 193 19.57 -14.80 6.51
C GLY A 193 18.38 -15.44 5.80
N GLU A 194 17.99 -16.65 6.20
CA GLU A 194 16.88 -17.39 5.52
C GLU A 194 15.52 -16.69 5.64
N LEU A 195 15.30 -15.97 6.75
CA LEU A 195 14.05 -15.26 7.05
C LEU A 195 14.28 -13.81 7.51
N GLY A 196 15.51 -13.30 7.35
CA GLY A 196 15.90 -11.94 7.74
C GLY A 196 16.36 -11.14 6.52
N PHE A 197 15.78 -9.97 6.32
CA PHE A 197 16.01 -9.13 5.15
C PHE A 197 16.27 -7.68 5.54
N ASP A 198 17.22 -7.07 4.85
CA ASP A 198 17.52 -5.65 4.97
C ASP A 198 16.97 -4.93 3.74
N LEU A 199 16.28 -3.81 3.96
CA LEU A 199 15.61 -3.03 2.93
C LEU A 199 16.08 -1.59 2.99
N VAL A 200 16.35 -1.04 1.83
CA VAL A 200 16.68 0.37 1.67
C VAL A 200 15.76 0.96 0.62
N GLN A 201 14.96 1.94 1.02
CA GLN A 201 14.13 2.73 0.12
C GLN A 201 14.74 4.12 -0.03
N THR A 202 15.07 4.51 -1.25
CA THR A 202 15.49 5.88 -1.55
C THR A 202 14.25 6.76 -1.74
N LEU A 203 14.25 7.92 -1.09
CA LEU A 203 13.21 8.94 -1.22
C LEU A 203 13.59 9.89 -2.35
N VAL A 204 12.70 10.04 -3.32
CA VAL A 204 12.89 10.91 -4.47
C VAL A 204 12.26 12.27 -4.17
N ASP A 205 13.03 13.34 -4.36
CA ASP A 205 12.55 14.71 -4.23
C ASP A 205 11.93 15.26 -5.53
N ASP A 206 11.49 16.51 -5.51
CA ASP A 206 10.93 17.23 -6.66
C ASP A 206 11.93 17.39 -7.82
N THR A 207 13.23 17.43 -7.53
CA THR A 207 14.31 17.49 -8.53
C THR A 207 14.62 16.12 -9.16
N GLY A 208 14.13 15.04 -8.55
CA GLY A 208 14.39 13.67 -8.98
C GLY A 208 15.67 13.07 -8.41
N GLU A 209 16.31 13.75 -7.45
CA GLU A 209 17.48 13.26 -6.75
C GLU A 209 17.08 12.57 -5.45
N GLY A 210 17.81 11.49 -5.12
CA GLY A 210 17.57 10.64 -3.97
C GLY A 210 18.39 11.10 -2.77
N GLY A 211 18.02 12.21 -2.15
CA GLY A 211 18.79 12.80 -1.04
C GLY A 211 18.58 12.13 0.32
N PHE A 212 17.58 11.25 0.45
CA PHE A 212 17.29 10.57 1.72
C PHE A 212 16.98 9.09 1.49
N GLN A 213 17.27 8.28 2.49
CA GLN A 213 17.05 6.82 2.48
C GLN A 213 16.38 6.37 3.76
N ILE A 214 15.40 5.48 3.62
CA ILE A 214 14.77 4.74 4.71
C ILE A 214 15.42 3.36 4.78
N GLU A 215 16.08 3.09 5.90
CA GLU A 215 16.63 1.77 6.23
C GLU A 215 15.60 1.01 7.07
N ALA A 216 15.18 -0.16 6.60
CA ALA A 216 14.23 -1.02 7.25
C ALA A 216 14.72 -2.47 7.27
N THR A 217 14.24 -3.26 8.21
CA THR A 217 14.49 -4.70 8.26
C THR A 217 13.16 -5.45 8.32
N VAL A 218 13.16 -6.69 7.85
CA VAL A 218 12.05 -7.61 7.99
C VAL A 218 12.59 -8.92 8.52
N ASP A 219 12.07 -9.33 9.68
CA ASP A 219 12.39 -10.60 10.31
C ASP A 219 11.13 -11.44 10.40
N LEU A 220 11.11 -12.56 9.67
CA LEU A 220 10.00 -13.50 9.66
C LEU A 220 10.27 -14.65 10.63
N ALA A 221 9.28 -15.01 11.45
CA ALA A 221 9.40 -16.16 12.35
C ALA A 221 9.29 -17.51 11.60
N GLU A 222 8.51 -17.52 10.54
CA GLU A 222 8.27 -18.66 9.67
C GLU A 222 8.36 -18.20 8.21
N PRO A 223 8.53 -19.10 7.22
CA PRO A 223 8.48 -18.80 5.78
C PRO A 223 7.07 -18.39 5.29
N ARG A 224 6.41 -17.49 6.03
CA ARG A 224 5.06 -17.00 5.80
C ARG A 224 5.01 -15.51 6.07
N LEU A 225 4.27 -14.80 5.22
CA LEU A 225 4.09 -13.36 5.37
C LEU A 225 3.03 -13.09 6.46
N PRO A 226 3.31 -12.25 7.49
CA PRO A 226 2.41 -12.00 8.60
C PRO A 226 1.10 -11.32 8.16
N ALA A 227 0.04 -11.36 8.96
CA ALA A 227 -1.21 -10.68 8.60
C ALA A 227 -1.04 -9.14 8.58
N GLY A 228 -0.41 -8.59 9.64
CA GLY A 228 -0.15 -7.17 9.82
C GLY A 228 1.17 -6.66 9.20
N PRO A 229 1.61 -5.45 9.57
CA PRO A 229 2.83 -4.83 9.02
C PRO A 229 4.06 -5.70 9.30
N MET A 230 5.01 -5.72 8.36
CA MET A 230 6.27 -6.48 8.52
C MET A 230 7.50 -5.60 8.63
N LEU A 231 7.41 -4.34 8.21
CA LEU A 231 8.55 -3.43 8.17
C LEU A 231 8.98 -3.01 9.57
N ARG A 232 10.28 -3.06 9.83
CA ARG A 232 10.91 -2.54 11.05
C ARG A 232 11.90 -1.45 10.67
N ILE A 233 11.55 -0.18 10.85
CA ILE A 233 12.46 0.93 10.50
C ILE A 233 13.65 0.98 11.47
N GLN A 234 14.86 1.05 10.92
CA GLN A 234 16.10 1.20 11.66
C GLN A 234 16.50 2.68 11.74
N ALA A 235 16.57 3.34 10.60
CA ALA A 235 17.00 4.72 10.49
C ALA A 235 16.44 5.38 9.22
N ILE A 236 16.37 6.71 9.27
CA ILE A 236 16.20 7.55 8.08
C ILE A 236 17.48 8.38 8.00
N ARG A 237 18.17 8.33 6.86
CA ARG A 237 19.45 8.99 6.64
C ARG A 237 19.39 9.88 5.41
N GLU A 238 20.24 10.91 5.40
CA GLU A 238 20.60 11.69 4.22
C GLU A 238 21.70 10.94 3.45
#